data_AF-A0A2N2G7L5-F1
#
_entry.id   AF-A0A2N2G7L5-F1
#
_cell.length_a   1.000
_cell.length_b   1.000
_cell.length_c   1.000
_cell.angle_alpha   90.00
_cell.angle_beta   90.00
_cell.angle_gamma   90.00
#
_symmetry.space_group_name_H-M   'P 1'
#
loop_
_entity.id
_entity.type
_entity.pdbx_description
1 polymer ?
#
loop_
_entity_poly.entity_id
_entity_poly.type
_entity_poly.pdbx_seq_one_letter_code
_entity_poly.pdbx_strand_id
1 'polypeptide(L)'
;MFVDKDGIWVTSTVHDLVLKLSLEGEVLDTWWGSESELLKGLFGFSSRTLNLEMDFGTENFAEGYDKYCKDERLHINTVCMHKNEVYVFSCWKNSLIRIRPLPEKIVVRDDSLSAPHNGIITDRGEVLINNTMKQTLNVYDLNSGLLIREISTRIFDEDVSKQFAKAGWQRGLAHLEGSKYLVGTSPAAVFEVDIESGAIGAVLQIDKDVRHCIHGLAVVHDF
;
A
#
# COMPACT_ATOMS: atom_id res chain seq x y z
N MET A 1 -6.72 -3.68 2.34
CA MET A 1 -8.15 -3.86 2.62
C MET A 1 -8.65 -2.63 3.34
N PHE A 2 -9.90 -2.22 3.08
CA PHE A 2 -10.57 -1.13 3.79
C PHE A 2 -12.03 -1.53 4.01
N VAL A 3 -12.62 -1.20 5.15
CA VAL A 3 -14.01 -1.57 5.47
C VAL A 3 -14.83 -0.29 5.59
N ASP A 4 -15.95 -0.24 4.87
CA ASP A 4 -16.99 0.78 5.02
C ASP A 4 -18.32 0.14 5.44
N LYS A 5 -19.34 0.96 5.67
CA LYS A 5 -20.66 0.52 6.13
C LYS A 5 -21.39 -0.43 5.17
N ASP A 6 -21.07 -0.38 3.87
CA ASP A 6 -21.74 -1.16 2.85
C ASP A 6 -20.90 -2.39 2.45
N GLY A 7 -19.62 -2.49 2.85
CA GLY A 7 -18.79 -3.63 2.52
C GLY A 7 -17.28 -3.49 2.74
N ILE A 8 -16.54 -4.42 2.17
CA ILE A 8 -15.08 -4.55 2.29
C ILE A 8 -14.44 -4.32 0.93
N TRP A 9 -13.56 -3.32 0.86
CA TRP A 9 -12.68 -3.11 -0.27
C TRP A 9 -11.42 -3.96 -0.15
N VAL A 10 -11.12 -4.74 -1.19
CA VAL A 10 -9.94 -5.60 -1.28
C VAL A 10 -9.18 -5.34 -2.56
N THR A 11 -7.88 -5.61 -2.52
CA THR A 11 -6.96 -5.46 -3.66
C THR A 11 -6.39 -6.82 -4.03
N SER A 12 -6.27 -7.11 -5.32
CA SER A 12 -5.43 -8.20 -5.82
C SER A 12 -4.25 -7.59 -6.57
N THR A 13 -3.08 -7.63 -5.92
CA THR A 13 -1.87 -6.92 -6.33
C THR A 13 -1.44 -7.29 -7.74
N VAL A 14 -1.23 -8.59 -7.99
CA VAL A 14 -0.74 -9.08 -9.28
C VAL A 14 -1.75 -8.87 -10.41
N HIS A 15 -3.05 -8.82 -10.11
CA HIS A 15 -4.10 -8.63 -11.12
C HIS A 15 -4.49 -7.16 -11.34
N ASP A 16 -3.83 -6.23 -10.66
CA ASP A 16 -4.17 -4.80 -10.68
C ASP A 16 -5.68 -4.53 -10.41
N LEU A 17 -6.28 -5.36 -9.56
CA LEU A 17 -7.72 -5.40 -9.33
C LEU A 17 -8.08 -4.83 -7.96
N VAL A 18 -9.17 -4.07 -7.91
CA VAL A 18 -9.85 -3.69 -6.68
C VAL A 18 -11.32 -4.12 -6.75
N LEU A 19 -11.78 -4.75 -5.68
CA LEU A 19 -13.18 -5.18 -5.52
C LEU A 19 -13.76 -4.53 -4.27
N LYS A 20 -15.03 -4.13 -4.33
CA LYS A 20 -15.86 -3.96 -3.13
C LYS A 20 -16.74 -5.18 -3.00
N LEU A 21 -16.71 -5.83 -1.85
CA LEU A 21 -17.55 -6.98 -1.52
C LEU A 21 -18.56 -6.56 -0.44
N SER A 22 -19.81 -7.03 -0.51
CA SER A 22 -20.73 -6.97 0.62
C SER A 22 -20.25 -7.88 1.74
N LEU A 23 -20.85 -7.77 2.93
CA LEU A 23 -20.53 -8.67 4.05
C LEU A 23 -20.99 -10.11 3.78
N GLU A 24 -21.94 -10.29 2.86
CA GLU A 24 -22.43 -11.57 2.36
C GLU A 24 -21.56 -12.13 1.22
N GLY A 25 -20.55 -11.37 0.76
CA GLY A 25 -19.61 -11.78 -0.29
C GLY A 25 -20.03 -11.45 -1.72
N GLU A 26 -21.07 -10.63 -1.92
CA GLU A 26 -21.49 -10.17 -3.23
C GLU A 26 -20.54 -9.09 -3.76
N VAL A 27 -20.22 -9.10 -5.06
CA VAL A 27 -19.40 -8.05 -5.67
C VAL A 27 -20.24 -6.79 -5.89
N LEU A 28 -19.93 -5.71 -5.17
CA LEU A 28 -20.61 -4.41 -5.24
C LEU A 28 -19.93 -3.42 -6.18
N ASP A 29 -18.61 -3.49 -6.32
CA ASP A 29 -17.83 -2.65 -7.25
C ASP A 29 -16.60 -3.44 -7.73
N THR A 30 -16.13 -3.11 -8.93
CA THR A 30 -14.93 -3.67 -9.55
C THR A 30 -14.17 -2.57 -10.28
N TRP A 31 -12.85 -2.57 -10.10
CA TRP A 31 -11.96 -1.67 -10.82
C TRP A 31 -10.69 -2.40 -11.26
N TRP A 32 -10.46 -2.40 -12.57
CA TRP A 32 -9.29 -3.01 -13.20
C TRP A 32 -8.31 -1.93 -13.63
N GLY A 33 -7.24 -1.74 -12.85
CA GLY A 33 -6.25 -0.70 -13.13
C GLY A 33 -5.52 -0.92 -14.46
N SER A 34 -5.36 -2.17 -14.91
CA SER A 34 -4.81 -2.50 -16.23
C SER A 34 -5.73 -2.11 -17.40
N GLU A 35 -7.00 -1.84 -17.15
CA GLU A 35 -7.98 -1.45 -18.18
C GLU A 35 -8.17 0.07 -18.27
N SER A 36 -7.69 0.83 -17.28
CA SER A 36 -7.78 2.29 -17.26
C SER A 36 -7.10 2.94 -18.48
N GLU A 37 -7.87 3.66 -19.29
CA GLU A 37 -7.33 4.45 -20.41
C GLU A 37 -6.40 5.58 -19.95
N LEU A 38 -6.73 6.22 -18.82
CA LEU A 38 -5.88 7.26 -18.23
C LEU A 38 -4.50 6.70 -17.88
N LEU A 39 -4.47 5.58 -17.15
CA LEU A 39 -3.22 4.98 -16.68
C LEU A 39 -2.42 4.38 -17.84
N LYS A 40 -3.08 3.76 -18.83
CA LYS A 40 -2.43 3.30 -20.06
C LYS A 40 -1.75 4.44 -20.81
N GLY A 41 -2.48 5.54 -21.05
CA GLY A 41 -1.94 6.71 -21.73
C GLY A 41 -0.78 7.35 -20.99
N LEU A 42 -0.85 7.43 -19.66
CA LEU A 42 0.19 8.08 -18.86
C LEU A 42 1.43 7.20 -18.63
N PHE A 43 1.23 5.92 -18.35
CA PHE A 43 2.31 5.01 -17.96
C PHE A 43 2.81 4.11 -19.09
N GLY A 44 2.20 4.18 -20.28
CA GLY A 44 2.66 3.52 -21.49
C GLY A 44 2.57 2.00 -21.46
N PHE A 45 1.64 1.43 -20.69
CA PHE A 45 1.40 -0.02 -20.68
C PHE A 45 0.15 -0.40 -21.48
N SER A 46 0.07 -1.65 -21.90
CA SER A 46 -1.13 -2.26 -22.47
C SER A 46 -1.94 -3.00 -21.41
N SER A 47 -3.24 -3.15 -21.67
CA SER A 47 -4.10 -4.00 -20.85
C SER A 47 -3.59 -5.43 -20.80
N ARG A 48 -3.79 -6.06 -19.65
CA ARG A 48 -3.41 -7.44 -19.39
C ARG A 48 -4.65 -8.31 -19.56
N THR A 49 -4.53 -9.39 -20.33
CA THR A 49 -5.53 -10.47 -20.30
C THR A 49 -5.21 -11.40 -19.14
N LEU A 50 -6.16 -11.57 -18.23
CA LEU A 50 -6.02 -12.51 -17.13
C LEU A 50 -6.23 -13.93 -17.63
N ASN A 51 -5.31 -14.81 -17.27
CA ASN A 51 -5.50 -16.24 -17.45
C ASN A 51 -6.09 -16.81 -16.15
N LEU A 52 -7.41 -16.94 -16.11
CA LEU A 52 -8.15 -17.49 -14.96
C LEU A 52 -7.96 -19.01 -14.82
N GLU A 53 -7.48 -19.68 -15.86
CA GLU A 53 -7.19 -21.12 -15.86
C GLU A 53 -5.73 -21.42 -15.48
N MET A 54 -4.97 -20.38 -15.11
CA MET A 54 -3.56 -20.54 -14.80
C MET A 54 -3.37 -21.28 -13.47
N ASP A 55 -2.58 -22.34 -13.52
CA ASP A 55 -2.16 -23.12 -12.36
C ASP A 55 -0.64 -23.06 -12.21
N PHE A 56 -0.19 -22.77 -10.99
CA PHE A 56 1.22 -22.81 -10.63
C PHE A 56 1.48 -24.15 -9.94
N GLY A 57 1.79 -25.18 -10.73
CA GLY A 57 2.16 -26.49 -10.20
C GLY A 57 3.29 -26.39 -9.18
N THR A 58 3.25 -27.24 -8.13
CA THR A 58 4.14 -27.14 -6.96
C THR A 58 5.63 -27.21 -7.28
N GLU A 59 6.02 -27.96 -8.32
CA GLU A 59 7.43 -28.15 -8.69
C GLU A 59 8.07 -26.92 -9.31
N ASN A 60 7.28 -26.07 -9.97
CA ASN A 60 7.75 -24.87 -10.69
C ASN A 60 7.05 -23.59 -10.21
N PHE A 61 6.44 -23.62 -9.02
CA PHE A 61 5.64 -22.51 -8.50
C PHE A 61 6.40 -21.19 -8.54
N ALA A 62 7.62 -21.15 -7.99
CA ALA A 62 8.41 -19.91 -7.89
C ALA A 62 8.74 -19.32 -9.27
N GLU A 63 9.23 -20.13 -10.21
CA GLU A 63 9.58 -19.66 -11.56
C GLU A 63 8.35 -19.24 -12.36
N GLY A 64 7.27 -20.04 -12.30
CA GLY A 64 6.01 -19.73 -12.96
C GLY A 64 5.39 -18.45 -12.42
N TYR A 65 5.35 -18.30 -11.10
CA TYR A 65 4.83 -17.13 -10.41
C TYR A 65 5.67 -15.89 -10.74
N ASP A 66 7.00 -15.96 -10.66
CA ASP A 66 7.89 -14.85 -11.02
C ASP A 66 7.67 -14.40 -12.46
N LYS A 67 7.55 -15.35 -13.40
CA LYS A 67 7.24 -15.03 -14.79
C LYS A 67 5.89 -14.33 -14.93
N TYR A 68 4.87 -14.78 -14.20
CA TYR A 68 3.56 -14.16 -14.21
C TYR A 68 3.54 -12.76 -13.57
N CYS A 69 4.30 -12.57 -12.50
CA CYS A 69 4.40 -11.28 -11.83
C CYS A 69 5.17 -10.24 -12.66
N LYS A 70 6.06 -10.65 -13.58
CA LYS A 70 6.68 -9.71 -14.54
C LYS A 70 5.67 -8.95 -15.41
N ASP A 71 4.46 -9.49 -15.54
CA ASP A 71 3.36 -8.88 -16.29
C ASP A 71 2.40 -8.02 -15.46
N GLU A 72 2.67 -7.81 -14.19
CA GLU A 72 1.96 -6.82 -13.38
C GLU A 72 2.17 -5.39 -13.96
N ARG A 73 1.28 -4.45 -13.68
CA ARG A 73 1.38 -3.08 -14.21
C ARG A 73 1.48 -2.04 -13.11
N LEU A 74 0.68 -2.19 -12.06
CA LEU A 74 0.54 -1.18 -11.02
C LEU A 74 1.04 -1.67 -9.67
N HIS A 75 0.91 -2.97 -9.36
CA HIS A 75 1.23 -3.51 -8.04
C HIS A 75 0.47 -2.76 -6.94
N ILE A 76 -0.86 -2.91 -6.98
CA ILE A 76 -1.76 -2.25 -6.04
C ILE A 76 -1.77 -3.05 -4.73
N ASN A 77 -1.21 -2.46 -3.70
CA ASN A 77 -1.16 -3.07 -2.36
C ASN A 77 -2.10 -2.39 -1.36
N THR A 78 -2.74 -1.29 -1.76
CA THR A 78 -3.58 -0.50 -0.87
C THR A 78 -4.82 0.02 -1.56
N VAL A 79 -5.92 -0.01 -0.80
CA VAL A 79 -7.15 0.71 -1.08
C VAL A 79 -7.54 1.44 0.21
N CYS A 80 -7.96 2.69 0.10
CA CYS A 80 -8.47 3.50 1.20
C CYS A 80 -9.55 4.46 0.71
N MET A 81 -10.32 5.03 1.63
CA MET A 81 -11.33 6.03 1.33
C MET A 81 -11.08 7.33 2.09
N HIS A 82 -11.44 8.44 1.45
CA HIS A 82 -11.50 9.75 2.08
C HIS A 82 -12.68 10.52 1.50
N LYS A 83 -13.57 11.07 2.34
CA LYS A 83 -14.74 11.86 1.92
C LYS A 83 -15.56 11.22 0.78
N ASN A 84 -15.84 9.92 0.90
CA ASN A 84 -16.57 9.10 -0.09
C ASN A 84 -15.86 8.91 -1.45
N GLU A 85 -14.60 9.32 -1.58
CA GLU A 85 -13.77 8.99 -2.71
C GLU A 85 -12.91 7.77 -2.39
N VAL A 86 -12.68 6.91 -3.39
CA VAL A 86 -11.90 5.68 -3.24
C VAL A 86 -10.56 5.86 -3.93
N TYR A 87 -9.50 5.52 -3.21
CA TYR A 87 -8.13 5.69 -3.63
C TYR A 87 -7.40 4.36 -3.59
N VAL A 88 -6.45 4.20 -4.51
CA VAL A 88 -5.51 3.08 -4.55
C VAL A 88 -4.10 3.61 -4.68
N PHE A 89 -3.15 2.88 -4.10
CA PHE A 89 -1.74 3.20 -4.26
C PHE A 89 -1.05 2.16 -5.15
N SER A 90 -0.38 2.62 -6.20
CA SER A 90 0.42 1.80 -7.11
C SER A 90 1.88 1.89 -6.70
N CYS A 91 2.45 0.78 -6.22
CA CYS A 91 3.86 0.70 -5.86
C CYS A 91 4.76 0.89 -7.10
N TRP A 92 4.42 0.27 -8.22
CA TRP A 92 5.28 0.30 -9.42
C TRP A 92 5.27 1.63 -10.16
N LYS A 93 4.24 2.44 -9.92
CA LYS A 93 4.09 3.77 -10.54
C LYS A 93 4.25 4.91 -9.56
N ASN A 94 4.62 4.61 -8.30
CA ASN A 94 4.81 5.59 -7.23
C ASN A 94 3.66 6.61 -7.16
N SER A 95 2.42 6.14 -7.28
CA SER A 95 1.26 7.01 -7.50
C SER A 95 0.07 6.63 -6.63
N LEU A 96 -0.52 7.64 -5.98
CA LEU A 96 -1.85 7.55 -5.40
C LEU A 96 -2.88 7.98 -6.46
N ILE A 97 -3.86 7.11 -6.68
CA ILE A 97 -4.85 7.25 -7.76
C ILE A 97 -6.23 7.24 -7.12
N ARG A 98 -7.01 8.28 -7.36
CA ARG A 98 -8.45 8.28 -7.07
C ARG A 98 -9.16 7.50 -8.18
N ILE A 99 -9.80 6.39 -7.81
CA ILE A 99 -10.51 5.49 -8.73
C ILE A 99 -12.04 5.70 -8.69
N ARG A 100 -12.56 6.30 -7.62
CA ARG A 100 -13.96 6.71 -7.51
C ARG A 100 -14.07 8.10 -6.85
N PRO A 101 -15.04 8.94 -7.28
CA PRO A 101 -15.87 8.76 -8.48
C PRO A 101 -15.03 8.88 -9.77
N LEU A 102 -15.60 8.42 -10.88
CA LEU A 102 -15.01 8.64 -12.21
C LEU A 102 -15.20 10.11 -12.67
N PRO A 103 -14.32 10.63 -13.53
CA PRO A 103 -13.12 9.99 -14.07
C PRO A 103 -12.03 9.83 -13.01
N GLU A 104 -11.17 8.84 -13.24
CA GLU A 104 -9.99 8.59 -12.43
C GLU A 104 -9.07 9.81 -12.41
N LYS A 105 -8.29 9.96 -11.35
CA LYS A 105 -7.34 11.06 -11.20
C LYS A 105 -6.11 10.59 -10.44
N ILE A 106 -4.92 10.90 -10.94
CA ILE A 106 -3.69 10.79 -10.15
C ILE A 106 -3.61 12.00 -9.23
N VAL A 107 -3.52 11.76 -7.94
CA VAL A 107 -3.53 12.82 -6.91
C VAL A 107 -2.14 13.03 -6.31
N VAL A 108 -1.33 11.98 -6.20
CA VAL A 108 0.07 12.06 -5.81
C VAL A 108 0.86 11.21 -6.81
N ARG A 109 1.98 11.74 -7.29
CA ARG A 109 3.01 10.98 -7.99
C ARG A 109 4.36 11.50 -7.56
N ASP A 110 5.21 10.60 -7.08
CA ASP A 110 6.55 10.95 -6.63
C ASP A 110 7.55 9.87 -7.06
N ASP A 111 8.21 10.13 -8.20
CA ASP A 111 9.19 9.21 -8.77
C ASP A 111 10.44 9.04 -7.88
N SER A 112 10.58 9.82 -6.79
CA SER A 112 11.64 9.66 -5.78
C SER A 112 11.34 8.61 -4.72
N LEU A 113 10.10 8.10 -4.64
CA LEU A 113 9.73 7.00 -3.75
C LEU A 113 10.44 5.71 -4.18
N SER A 114 10.78 4.88 -3.19
CA SER A 114 11.64 3.72 -3.36
C SER A 114 11.02 2.46 -2.76
N ALA A 115 10.47 1.63 -3.66
CA ALA A 115 9.59 0.50 -3.34
C ALA A 115 8.51 0.87 -2.31
N PRO A 116 7.72 1.93 -2.51
CA PRO A 116 6.77 2.39 -1.51
C PRO A 116 5.68 1.36 -1.23
N HIS A 117 5.26 1.26 0.02
CA HIS A 117 4.17 0.38 0.46
C HIS A 117 3.18 1.16 1.31
N ASN A 118 1.91 0.79 1.20
CA ASN A 118 0.81 1.41 1.93
C ASN A 118 0.60 2.91 1.67
N GLY A 119 -0.66 3.30 1.69
CA GLY A 119 -1.11 4.68 1.55
C GLY A 119 -2.35 4.91 2.40
N ILE A 120 -2.29 5.77 3.40
CA ILE A 120 -3.47 6.19 4.19
C ILE A 120 -3.69 7.68 3.99
N ILE A 121 -4.96 8.08 3.93
CA ILE A 121 -5.35 9.49 3.89
C ILE A 121 -5.90 9.85 5.27
N THR A 122 -5.36 10.91 5.87
CA THR A 122 -5.85 11.44 7.16
C THR A 122 -7.15 12.20 6.97
N ASP A 123 -7.92 12.41 8.05
CA ASP A 123 -9.13 13.23 7.99
C ASP A 123 -8.88 14.69 7.56
N ARG A 124 -7.63 15.16 7.72
CA ARG A 124 -7.18 16.48 7.29
C ARG A 124 -6.84 16.57 5.81
N GLY A 125 -6.83 15.45 5.09
CA GLY A 125 -6.43 15.40 3.69
C GLY A 125 -4.91 15.35 3.49
N GLU A 126 -4.18 14.78 4.45
CA GLU A 126 -2.77 14.44 4.28
C GLU A 126 -2.65 12.98 3.81
N VAL A 127 -1.75 12.69 2.87
CA VAL A 127 -1.48 11.34 2.39
C VAL A 127 -0.19 10.84 3.03
N LEU A 128 -0.26 9.71 3.73
CA LEU A 128 0.87 9.04 4.37
C LEU A 128 1.26 7.83 3.55
N ILE A 129 2.52 7.76 3.09
CA ILE A 129 3.05 6.66 2.27
C ILE A 129 4.34 6.14 2.91
N ASN A 130 4.46 4.82 3.14
CA ASN A 130 5.75 4.28 3.57
C ASN A 130 6.70 4.26 2.36
N ASN A 131 7.78 5.01 2.44
CA ASN A 131 8.87 4.97 1.48
C ASN A 131 9.87 3.89 1.93
N THR A 132 9.45 2.65 1.72
CA THR A 132 9.98 1.48 2.41
C THR A 132 11.50 1.32 2.34
N MET A 133 12.13 1.47 1.16
CA MET A 133 13.59 1.31 1.08
C MET A 133 14.36 2.47 1.71
N LYS A 134 13.76 3.66 1.78
CA LYS A 134 14.36 4.81 2.47
C LYS A 134 14.08 4.80 3.98
N GLN A 135 13.20 3.93 4.46
CA GLN A 135 12.74 3.89 5.85
C GLN A 135 12.21 5.24 6.31
N THR A 136 11.38 5.87 5.47
CA THR A 136 10.70 7.13 5.79
C THR A 136 9.20 7.01 5.61
N LEU A 137 8.45 7.76 6.42
CA LEU A 137 7.04 8.02 6.18
C LEU A 137 6.92 9.38 5.48
N ASN A 138 6.47 9.36 4.24
CA ASN A 138 6.32 10.57 3.44
C ASN A 138 4.89 11.09 3.56
N VAL A 139 4.75 12.38 3.82
CA VAL A 139 3.46 13.07 4.02
C VAL A 139 3.24 14.04 2.87
N TYR A 140 2.15 13.88 2.14
CA TYR A 140 1.77 14.74 1.02
C TYR A 140 0.45 15.46 1.29
N ASP A 141 0.25 16.63 0.69
CA ASP A 141 -1.06 17.28 0.65
C ASP A 141 -1.91 16.64 -0.45
N LEU A 142 -3.11 16.15 -0.11
CA LEU A 142 -3.98 15.46 -1.06
C LEU A 142 -4.44 16.37 -2.22
N ASN A 143 -4.58 17.68 -1.98
CA ASN A 143 -5.15 18.60 -2.96
C ASN A 143 -4.14 18.99 -4.04
N SER A 144 -2.93 19.34 -3.62
CA SER A 144 -1.82 19.76 -4.49
C SER A 144 -0.96 18.59 -4.96
N GLY A 145 -0.99 17.46 -4.26
CA GLY A 145 -0.13 16.31 -4.51
C GLY A 145 1.34 16.51 -4.09
N LEU A 146 1.64 17.63 -3.42
CA LEU A 146 3.00 18.02 -3.06
C LEU A 146 3.44 17.37 -1.75
N LEU A 147 4.72 16.98 -1.69
CA LEU A 147 5.35 16.50 -0.46
C LEU A 147 5.37 17.66 0.55
N ILE A 148 4.77 17.44 1.72
CA ILE A 148 4.80 18.35 2.86
C ILE A 148 6.06 18.10 3.68
N ARG A 149 6.34 16.83 4.01
CA ARG A 149 7.46 16.42 4.85
C ARG A 149 7.82 14.95 4.66
N GLU A 150 9.06 14.63 5.00
CA GLU A 150 9.59 13.28 5.10
C GLU A 150 9.98 13.02 6.56
N ILE A 151 9.48 11.93 7.14
CA ILE A 151 9.74 11.56 8.54
C ILE A 151 10.64 10.34 8.55
N SER A 152 11.81 10.44 9.17
CA SER A 152 12.69 9.27 9.39
C SER A 152 12.00 8.29 10.33
N THR A 153 11.93 7.04 9.90
CA THR A 153 11.28 5.95 10.63
C THR A 153 12.23 4.76 10.82
N ARG A 154 13.53 5.06 10.80
CA ARG A 154 14.59 4.09 11.03
C ARG A 154 14.63 3.69 12.51
N ILE A 155 14.25 2.44 12.78
CA ILE A 155 14.33 1.82 14.11
C ILE A 155 15.36 0.68 14.19
N PHE A 156 16.00 0.35 13.07
CA PHE A 156 17.07 -0.64 12.99
C PHE A 156 18.36 0.03 12.50
N ASP A 157 19.45 -0.18 13.23
CA ASP A 157 20.74 0.44 12.92
C ASP A 157 21.51 -0.29 11.81
N GLU A 158 21.24 -1.58 11.58
CA GLU A 158 21.99 -2.42 10.65
C GLU A 158 21.21 -2.75 9.36
N ASP A 159 21.92 -2.78 8.23
CA ASP A 159 21.46 -3.35 6.95
C ASP A 159 21.50 -4.88 7.05
N VAL A 160 20.51 -5.47 7.73
CA VAL A 160 20.45 -6.92 7.89
C VAL A 160 19.85 -7.55 6.61
N SER A 161 20.71 -8.26 5.86
CA SER A 161 20.44 -9.24 4.78
C SER A 161 20.54 -8.80 3.29
N LYS A 162 20.93 -9.78 2.45
CA LYS A 162 21.35 -9.68 1.04
C LYS A 162 20.26 -10.05 0.00
N GLN A 163 19.03 -10.37 0.41
CA GLN A 163 17.94 -10.67 -0.53
C GLN A 163 16.55 -10.51 0.10
N PHE A 164 15.66 -9.78 -0.59
CA PHE A 164 14.20 -9.61 -0.39
C PHE A 164 13.64 -9.23 1.00
N ALA A 165 14.45 -9.28 2.06
CA ALA A 165 14.06 -9.03 3.44
C ALA A 165 15.14 -8.19 4.14
N LYS A 166 15.12 -6.87 3.91
CA LYS A 166 15.96 -5.93 4.67
C LYS A 166 15.30 -5.60 6.00
N ALA A 167 16.10 -5.43 7.06
CA ALA A 167 15.58 -4.88 8.30
C ALA A 167 15.01 -3.47 8.08
N GLY A 168 13.90 -3.18 8.76
CA GLY A 168 13.15 -1.94 8.62
C GLY A 168 12.33 -1.85 7.33
N TRP A 169 12.12 -2.95 6.60
CA TRP A 169 11.25 -2.94 5.43
C TRP A 169 9.79 -2.70 5.87
N GLN A 170 9.30 -1.49 5.64
CA GLN A 170 7.99 -1.01 6.09
C GLN A 170 6.85 -1.48 5.17
N ARG A 171 5.82 -2.09 5.76
CA ARG A 171 4.66 -2.65 5.03
C ARG A 171 3.33 -2.50 5.75
N GLY A 172 3.30 -2.28 7.05
CA GLY A 172 2.07 -2.04 7.81
C GLY A 172 1.90 -0.55 8.06
N LEU A 173 0.67 -0.05 7.99
CA LEU A 173 0.34 1.33 8.37
C LEU A 173 -1.09 1.35 8.90
N ALA A 174 -1.31 1.92 10.07
CA ALA A 174 -2.64 2.10 10.66
C ALA A 174 -2.70 3.37 11.50
N HIS A 175 -3.86 4.03 11.53
CA HIS A 175 -4.11 5.15 12.44
C HIS A 175 -4.31 4.63 13.86
N LEU A 176 -3.62 5.23 14.84
CA LEU A 176 -3.78 4.90 16.25
C LEU A 176 -4.71 5.91 16.93
N GLU A 177 -4.28 7.16 17.04
CA GLU A 177 -5.07 8.24 17.66
C GLU A 177 -4.44 9.58 17.26
N GLY A 178 -5.26 10.63 17.05
CA GLY A 178 -4.74 11.98 16.75
C GLY A 178 -3.71 11.97 15.60
N SER A 179 -2.50 12.46 15.88
CA SER A 179 -1.33 12.49 14.98
C SER A 179 -0.50 11.19 14.98
N LYS A 180 -0.87 10.17 15.76
CA LYS A 180 -0.08 8.95 15.91
C LYS A 180 -0.56 7.84 14.99
N TYR A 181 0.40 7.17 14.38
CA TYR A 181 0.20 6.04 13.49
C TYR A 181 1.10 4.89 13.90
N LEU A 182 0.66 3.67 13.66
CA LEU A 182 1.46 2.48 13.80
C LEU A 182 2.06 2.08 12.45
N VAL A 183 3.33 1.70 12.45
CA VAL A 183 4.05 1.20 11.27
C VAL A 183 4.52 -0.23 11.54
N GLY A 184 4.20 -1.13 10.62
CA GLY A 184 4.63 -2.52 10.63
C GLY A 184 5.86 -2.74 9.75
N THR A 185 6.80 -3.59 10.19
CA THR A 185 8.07 -3.84 9.48
C THR A 185 8.42 -5.32 9.33
N SER A 186 9.51 -5.56 8.57
CA SER A 186 10.33 -6.78 8.55
C SER A 186 11.70 -6.46 9.18
N PRO A 187 12.24 -7.24 10.15
CA PRO A 187 11.57 -8.29 10.92
C PRO A 187 10.26 -7.83 11.56
N ALA A 188 9.40 -8.76 11.96
CA ALA A 188 8.07 -8.46 12.49
C ALA A 188 8.15 -7.59 13.75
N ALA A 189 7.97 -6.29 13.58
CA ALA A 189 7.83 -5.30 14.64
C ALA A 189 6.75 -4.28 14.28
N VAL A 190 6.16 -3.69 15.31
CA VAL A 190 5.24 -2.55 15.22
C VAL A 190 5.81 -1.40 16.04
N PHE A 191 5.79 -0.19 15.51
CA PHE A 191 6.17 1.00 16.26
C PHE A 191 5.25 2.17 15.99
N GLU A 192 5.20 3.10 16.94
CA GLU A 192 4.44 4.34 16.83
C GLU A 192 5.26 5.43 16.13
N VAL A 193 4.62 6.21 15.28
CA VAL A 193 5.15 7.45 14.72
C VAL A 193 4.12 8.56 14.88
N ASP A 194 4.54 9.69 15.46
CA ASP A 194 3.76 10.92 15.49
C ASP A 194 4.07 11.76 14.25
N ILE A 195 3.09 11.98 13.37
CA ILE A 195 3.32 12.65 12.08
C ILE A 195 3.52 14.17 12.19
N GLU A 196 3.18 14.77 13.33
CA GLU A 196 3.34 16.22 13.55
C GLU A 196 4.74 16.55 14.03
N SER A 197 5.23 15.81 15.03
CA SER A 197 6.55 15.97 15.63
C SER A 197 7.64 15.18 14.93
N GLY A 198 7.28 14.12 14.19
CA GLY A 198 8.21 13.13 13.63
C GLY A 198 8.81 12.18 14.68
N ALA A 199 8.30 12.19 15.91
CA ALA A 199 8.82 11.36 16.98
C ALA A 199 8.43 9.88 16.78
N ILE A 200 9.39 9.00 17.04
CA ILE A 200 9.15 7.55 17.13
C ILE A 200 8.88 7.20 18.59
N GLY A 201 7.74 6.55 18.82
CA GLY A 201 7.29 6.14 20.13
C GLY A 201 7.77 4.73 20.50
N ALA A 202 6.89 3.98 21.18
CA ALA A 202 7.21 2.62 21.59
C ALA A 202 7.44 1.70 20.38
N VAL A 203 8.37 0.75 20.54
CA VAL A 203 8.66 -0.31 19.56
C VAL A 203 8.35 -1.66 20.20
N LEU A 204 7.48 -2.43 19.56
CA LEU A 204 7.18 -3.80 19.92
C LEU A 204 7.80 -4.75 18.89
N GLN A 205 8.86 -5.45 19.28
CA GLN A 205 9.44 -6.53 18.47
C GLN A 205 8.69 -7.83 18.74
N ILE A 206 8.12 -8.42 17.69
CA ILE A 206 7.39 -9.70 17.76
C ILE A 206 8.32 -10.86 17.37
N ASP A 207 9.04 -10.71 16.26
CA ASP A 207 9.98 -11.71 15.77
C ASP A 207 11.22 -11.06 15.16
N LYS A 208 12.41 -11.64 15.38
CA LYS A 208 13.70 -11.14 14.86
C LYS A 208 14.06 -11.71 13.49
N ASP A 209 13.36 -12.74 13.01
CA ASP A 209 13.57 -13.27 11.68
C ASP A 209 13.12 -12.23 10.63
N VAL A 210 14.07 -11.77 9.79
CA VAL A 210 13.80 -10.79 8.73
C VAL A 210 12.77 -11.28 7.73
N ARG A 211 12.55 -12.59 7.61
CA ARG A 211 11.55 -13.19 6.71
C ARG A 211 10.12 -13.03 7.23
N HIS A 212 9.96 -12.72 8.53
CA HIS A 212 8.67 -12.48 9.14
C HIS A 212 8.39 -10.97 9.12
N CYS A 213 7.17 -10.58 8.77
CA CYS A 213 6.80 -9.17 8.66
C CYS A 213 5.39 -8.89 9.19
N ILE A 214 5.15 -7.64 9.58
CA ILE A 214 3.80 -7.11 9.81
C ILE A 214 3.37 -6.34 8.56
N HIS A 215 2.56 -6.99 7.72
CA HIS A 215 2.09 -6.41 6.45
C HIS A 215 0.71 -5.75 6.57
N GLY A 216 -0.24 -6.42 7.22
CA GLY A 216 -1.57 -5.88 7.49
C GLY A 216 -1.66 -5.42 8.93
N LEU A 217 -2.14 -4.20 9.14
CA LEU A 217 -2.38 -3.66 10.48
C LEU A 217 -3.71 -2.93 10.50
N ALA A 218 -4.48 -3.17 11.56
CA ALA A 218 -5.72 -2.45 11.84
C ALA A 218 -5.77 -2.20 13.35
N VAL A 219 -6.21 -1.01 13.73
CA VAL A 219 -6.47 -0.66 15.12
C VAL A 219 -7.97 -0.77 15.36
N VAL A 220 -8.35 -1.45 16.43
CA VAL A 220 -9.73 -1.57 16.88
C VAL A 220 -9.84 -0.79 18.18
N HIS A 221 -10.72 0.19 18.21
CA HIS A 221 -11.07 0.90 19.45
C HIS A 221 -12.24 0.18 20.08
N ASP A 222 -12.12 -0.16 21.37
CA ASP A 222 -13.25 -0.70 22.14
C ASP A 222 -14.39 0.33 22.14
N PHE A 223 -15.60 -0.13 21.82
CA PHE A 223 -16.83 0.65 21.77
C PHE A 223 -17.41 0.91 23.16
#